data_AF-A0AAW7YT55-F1
#
_entry.id   AF-A0AAW7YT55-F1
#
_cell.length_a   1.000
_cell.length_b   1.000
_cell.length_c   1.000
_cell.angle_alpha   90.00
_cell.angle_beta   90.00
_cell.angle_gamma   90.00
#
_symmetry.space_group_name_H-M   'P 1'
#
loop_
_entity.id
_entity.type
_entity.pdbx_description
1 polymer ?
#
loop_
_entity_poly.entity_id
_entity_poly.type
_entity_poly.pdbx_seq_one_letter_code
_entity_poly.pdbx_strand_id
1 'polypeptide(L)'
;EFNLNGQDAEEYPLLPKLQTDDSFEMPIDLLKSMIKQTVFAVSTMETRPILTGVNLKLVDKVLSFTATDSHRLAKREIPVADAN
;
A
#
# COMPACT_ATOMS: atom_id res chain seq x y z
N GLU A 1 -17.43 -27.31 27.19
CA GLU A 1 -16.49 -26.20 27.37
C GLU A 1 -15.45 -26.23 26.27
N PHE A 2 -14.98 -25.07 25.82
CA PHE A 2 -13.86 -24.96 24.90
C PHE A 2 -12.69 -24.36 25.67
N ASN A 3 -11.55 -25.06 25.63
CA ASN A 3 -10.28 -24.58 26.14
C ASN A 3 -9.35 -24.33 24.95
N LEU A 4 -8.89 -23.09 24.80
CA LEU A 4 -7.92 -22.71 23.77
C LEU A 4 -6.56 -22.44 24.44
N ASN A 5 -5.49 -22.92 23.82
CA ASN A 5 -4.14 -22.57 24.22
C ASN A 5 -3.74 -21.25 23.54
N GLY A 6 -3.32 -20.27 24.34
CA GLY A 6 -2.77 -19.01 23.87
C GLY A 6 -1.24 -18.97 23.96
N GLN A 7 -0.67 -17.85 23.51
CA GLN A 7 0.72 -17.48 23.73
C GLN A 7 0.76 -16.18 24.55
N ASP A 8 1.91 -15.86 25.12
CA ASP A 8 2.11 -14.60 25.83
C ASP A 8 1.99 -13.42 24.84
N ALA A 9 1.23 -12.39 25.22
CA ALA A 9 1.06 -11.20 24.40
C ALA A 9 2.38 -10.42 24.25
N GLU A 10 3.30 -10.55 25.20
CA GLU A 10 4.62 -9.90 25.16
C GLU A 10 5.56 -10.52 24.12
N GLU A 11 5.32 -11.78 23.71
CA GLU A 11 6.08 -12.43 22.63
C GLU A 11 5.62 -11.97 21.23
N TYR A 12 4.47 -11.30 21.14
CA TYR A 12 3.98 -10.79 19.86
C TYR A 12 4.86 -9.64 19.36
N PRO A 13 5.32 -9.67 18.09
CA PRO A 13 6.24 -8.67 17.59
C PRO A 13 5.63 -7.26 17.62
N LEU A 14 6.37 -6.32 18.22
CA LEU A 14 6.00 -4.92 18.22
C LEU A 14 6.24 -4.31 16.84
N LEU A 15 5.26 -3.55 16.36
CA LEU A 15 5.43 -2.74 15.16
C LEU A 15 6.47 -1.64 15.43
N PRO A 16 7.29 -1.28 14.43
CA PRO A 16 8.20 -0.15 14.56
C PRO A 16 7.41 1.15 14.80
N LYS A 17 8.01 2.09 15.52
CA LYS A 17 7.45 3.45 15.64
C LYS A 17 7.57 4.15 14.29
N LEU A 18 6.46 4.63 13.75
CA LEU A 18 6.41 5.41 12.52
C LEU A 18 6.48 6.90 12.85
N GLN A 19 7.26 7.66 12.09
CA GLN A 19 7.18 9.13 12.07
C GLN A 19 6.06 9.52 11.10
N THR A 20 5.18 10.43 11.52
CA THR A 20 4.00 10.85 10.74
C THR A 20 4.05 12.31 10.34
N ASP A 21 5.24 12.92 10.41
CA ASP A 21 5.45 14.34 10.15
C ASP A 21 5.06 14.72 8.70
N ASP A 22 5.27 13.81 7.76
CA ASP A 22 4.84 13.93 6.36
C ASP A 22 3.62 13.04 6.10
N SER A 23 2.41 13.57 6.36
CA SER A 23 1.14 12.88 6.13
C SER A 23 0.17 13.71 5.29
N PHE A 24 -0.78 13.03 4.65
CA PHE A 24 -1.86 13.65 3.87
C PHE A 24 -3.15 12.86 4.04
N GLU A 25 -4.28 13.52 3.81
CA GLU A 25 -5.60 12.89 3.85
C GLU A 25 -6.12 12.60 2.44
N MET A 26 -6.87 11.51 2.31
CA MET A 26 -7.62 11.22 1.08
C MET A 26 -8.88 10.40 1.37
N PRO A 27 -9.93 10.53 0.54
CA PRO A 27 -11.11 9.69 0.67
C PRO A 27 -10.77 8.20 0.55
N ILE A 28 -11.27 7.39 1.48
CA ILE A 28 -11.01 5.94 1.51
C ILE A 28 -11.48 5.23 0.22
N ASP A 29 -12.58 5.68 -0.36
CA ASP A 29 -13.10 5.10 -1.60
C ASP A 29 -12.20 5.41 -2.79
N LEU A 30 -11.56 6.59 -2.79
CA LEU A 30 -10.56 6.96 -3.79
C LEU A 30 -9.32 6.07 -3.65
N LEU A 31 -8.80 5.88 -2.43
CA LEU A 31 -7.67 4.98 -2.17
C LEU A 31 -7.97 3.55 -2.66
N LYS A 32 -9.12 2.99 -2.26
CA LYS A 32 -9.56 1.65 -2.68
C LYS A 32 -9.67 1.55 -4.20
N SER A 33 -10.21 2.58 -4.85
CA SER A 33 -10.34 2.61 -6.30
C SER A 33 -8.98 2.60 -7.00
N MET A 34 -8.04 3.43 -6.55
CA MET A 34 -6.68 3.50 -7.12
C MET A 34 -5.93 2.16 -6.97
N ILE A 35 -6.06 1.50 -5.82
CA ILE A 35 -5.50 0.14 -5.63
C ILE A 35 -6.12 -0.83 -6.61
N LYS A 36 -7.46 -0.92 -6.69
CA LYS A 36 -8.16 -1.84 -7.60
C LYS A 36 -7.79 -1.61 -9.07
N GLN A 37 -7.61 -0.35 -9.47
CA GLN A 37 -7.26 0.04 -10.84
C GLN A 37 -5.81 -0.30 -11.23
N THR A 38 -4.94 -0.65 -10.27
CA THR A 38 -3.52 -0.87 -10.54
C THR A 38 -3.03 -2.25 -10.11
N VAL A 39 -3.49 -2.78 -8.98
CA VAL A 39 -3.00 -4.04 -8.37
C VAL A 39 -3.09 -5.25 -9.30
N PHE A 40 -4.04 -5.28 -10.25
CA PHE A 40 -4.16 -6.40 -11.18
C PHE A 40 -2.92 -6.58 -12.08
N ALA A 41 -2.09 -5.55 -12.22
CA ALA A 41 -0.89 -5.56 -13.04
C ALA A 41 0.38 -5.98 -12.28
N VAL A 42 0.32 -6.30 -10.98
CA VAL A 42 1.49 -6.78 -10.23
C VAL A 42 1.89 -8.20 -10.67
N SER A 43 3.15 -8.56 -10.46
CA SER A 43 3.62 -9.93 -10.63
C SER A 43 3.14 -10.82 -9.49
N THR A 44 2.74 -12.04 -9.80
CA THR A 44 2.53 -13.12 -8.81
C THR A 44 3.79 -13.96 -8.59
N MET A 45 4.88 -13.65 -9.28
CA MET A 45 6.14 -14.38 -9.19
C MET A 45 7.09 -13.71 -8.21
N GLU A 46 7.57 -14.46 -7.24
CA GLU A 46 8.56 -14.01 -6.26
C GLU A 46 10.00 -13.93 -6.81
N THR A 47 10.21 -14.22 -8.09
CA THR A 47 11.54 -14.11 -8.73
C THR A 47 12.01 -12.66 -8.86
N ARG A 48 11.07 -11.71 -8.91
CA ARG A 48 11.33 -10.27 -8.86
C ARG A 48 10.38 -9.62 -7.84
N PRO A 49 10.67 -9.71 -6.53
CA PRO A 49 9.77 -9.26 -5.47
C PRO A 49 9.40 -7.77 -5.57
N ILE A 50 10.24 -6.95 -6.19
CA ILE A 50 9.94 -5.54 -6.43
C ILE A 50 8.68 -5.32 -7.29
N LEU A 51 8.26 -6.32 -8.07
CA LEU A 51 7.08 -6.27 -8.94
C LEU A 51 5.82 -6.86 -8.31
N THR A 52 5.88 -7.43 -7.10
CA THR A 52 4.71 -8.06 -6.44
C THR A 52 3.82 -7.04 -5.72
N GLY A 53 4.26 -5.77 -5.64
CA GLY A 53 3.53 -4.67 -5.03
C GLY A 53 3.13 -3.57 -6.01
N VAL A 54 2.29 -2.65 -5.53
CA VAL A 54 1.99 -1.39 -6.20
C VAL A 54 2.93 -0.32 -5.67
N ASN A 55 3.65 0.37 -6.56
CA ASN A 55 4.47 1.51 -6.21
C ASN A 55 3.59 2.75 -6.01
N LEU A 56 3.65 3.34 -4.82
CA LEU A 56 3.04 4.63 -4.49
C LEU A 56 4.12 5.70 -4.48
N LYS A 57 3.87 6.82 -5.16
CA LYS A 57 4.81 7.94 -5.21
C LYS A 57 4.06 9.27 -5.17
N LEU A 58 4.43 10.15 -4.25
CA LEU A 58 3.93 11.52 -4.17
C LEU A 58 5.05 12.48 -4.59
N VAL A 59 4.88 13.19 -5.70
CA VAL A 59 5.80 14.22 -6.21
C VAL A 59 4.98 15.40 -6.71
N ASP A 60 5.38 16.63 -6.37
CA ASP A 60 4.72 17.85 -6.83
C ASP A 60 3.19 17.83 -6.63
N LYS A 61 2.73 17.32 -5.47
CA LYS A 61 1.30 17.14 -5.12
C LYS A 61 0.52 16.20 -6.04
N VAL A 62 1.22 15.35 -6.78
CA VAL A 62 0.61 14.28 -7.59
C VAL A 62 0.96 12.93 -6.98
N LEU A 63 -0.08 12.20 -6.57
CA LEU A 63 0.04 10.83 -6.08
C LEU A 63 -0.16 9.85 -7.23
N SER A 64 0.86 9.06 -7.51
CA SER A 64 0.89 8.06 -8.57
C SER A 64 0.92 6.66 -7.97
N PHE A 65 0.03 5.80 -8.47
CA PHE A 65 0.03 4.35 -8.22
C PHE A 65 0.48 3.67 -9.50
N THR A 66 1.54 2.86 -9.44
CA THR A 66 2.11 2.17 -10.59
C THR A 66 2.33 0.69 -10.27
N ALA A 67 1.87 -0.20 -11.15
CA ALA A 67 2.08 -1.64 -11.01
C ALA A 67 2.42 -2.26 -12.37
N THR A 68 3.28 -3.27 -12.37
CA THR A 68 3.66 -4.01 -13.58
C THR A 68 4.22 -5.40 -13.26
N ASP A 69 3.96 -6.34 -14.16
CA ASP A 69 4.51 -7.70 -14.16
C ASP A 69 5.57 -7.88 -15.27
N SER A 70 6.02 -6.77 -15.88
CA SER A 70 6.84 -6.66 -17.11
C SER A 70 6.14 -6.98 -18.44
N HIS A 71 4.90 -7.45 -18.42
CA HIS A 71 4.11 -7.68 -19.64
C HIS A 71 3.03 -6.60 -19.82
N ARG A 72 2.47 -6.11 -18.72
CA ARG A 72 1.50 -5.02 -18.68
C ARG A 72 1.85 -4.03 -17.59
N LEU A 73 1.37 -2.80 -17.75
CA LEU A 73 1.54 -1.73 -16.78
C LEU A 73 0.20 -1.04 -16.55
N ALA A 74 -0.12 -0.81 -15.28
CA ALA A 74 -1.25 0.02 -14.88
C ALA A 74 -0.73 1.21 -14.06
N LYS A 75 -1.19 2.41 -14.42
CA LYS A 75 -0.82 3.66 -13.75
C LYS A 75 -2.07 4.50 -13.48
N ARG A 76 -2.20 5.02 -12.27
CA ARG A 76 -3.28 5.95 -11.89
C ARG A 76 -2.70 7.12 -11.11
N GLU A 77 -3.09 8.34 -11.48
CA GLU A 77 -2.58 9.57 -10.86
C GLU A 77 -3.71 10.48 -10.41
N ILE A 78 -3.56 11.08 -9.23
CA ILE A 78 -4.48 12.10 -8.72
C ILE A 78 -3.69 13.28 -8.16
N PRO A 79 -4.23 14.50 -8.23
CA PRO A 79 -3.75 15.59 -7.39
C PRO A 79 -4.14 15.30 -5.93
N VAL A 80 -3.25 15.63 -5.00
CA VAL A 80 -3.49 15.58 -3.55
C VAL A 80 -3.46 17.01 -3.03
N ALA A 81 -4.49 17.39 -2.27
CA ALA A 81 -4.51 18.67 -1.56
C ALA A 81 -3.69 18.56 -0.26
N ASP A 82 -3.12 19.67 0.18
CA ASP A 82 -2.47 19.72 1.50
C ASP A 82 -3.52 19.41 2.58
N ALA A 83 -3.13 18.66 3.62
CA ALA A 83 -3.96 18.53 4.81
C ALA A 83 -4.06 19.91 5.49
N ASN A 84 -5.28 20.34 5.83
CA ASN A 84 -5.53 21.55 6.60
C ASN A 84 -5.10 21.39 8.06
#